data_AF-A0A067GFZ5-F1
#
_entry.id   AF-A0A067GFZ5-F1
#
_cell.length_a   1.000
_cell.length_b   1.000
_cell.length_c   1.000
_cell.angle_alpha   90.00
_cell.angle_beta   90.00
_cell.angle_gamma   90.00
#
_symmetry.space_group_name_H-M   'P 1'
#
loop_
_entity.id
_entity.type
_entity.pdbx_description
1 polymer ?
#
loop_
_entity_poly.entity_id
_entity_poly.type
_entity_poly.pdbx_seq_one_letter_code
_entity_poly.pdbx_strand_id
1 'polypeptide(L)'
;MLDRLRLHVYPKEPLTCAKLTQYASLKLETKRRAKPTLHLLHVGRRKEKLRSAEAGAAADPKHKESSAMEVSGLDSDGKEFKNAEEMWREQIGEDGEQQEKKTQWYREGISYWEGVEASVDGVLGGFGNVNEVDIKGSEAFLQMLLSDRFPNARNNQHLVALDCGSGIGRITKNLLIRYFNEVDLLEPVSHFLDAARESLAPENHMAPDMHKATNFFCVPLQDFTPETGRYDVIWVQWCIGHLTDDDFVSFFKRAKVGLKPGGFFVLKENIARSDIF
;
A
#
# COMPACT_ATOMS: atom_id res chain seq x y z
N MET A 1 13.29 -10.83 21.84
CA MET A 1 12.17 -10.00 22.36
C MET A 1 11.87 -8.97 21.29
N LEU A 2 10.60 -8.75 20.95
CA LEU A 2 10.13 -7.90 19.84
C LEU A 2 10.44 -8.42 18.42
N ASP A 3 9.78 -9.52 18.06
CA ASP A 3 9.16 -9.64 16.73
C ASP A 3 7.78 -8.94 16.75
N ARG A 4 7.24 -8.58 15.58
CA ARG A 4 5.80 -8.41 15.17
C ARG A 4 5.59 -7.24 14.20
N LEU A 5 4.75 -7.44 13.17
CA LEU A 5 3.52 -6.67 12.89
C LEU A 5 2.80 -7.18 11.62
N ARG A 6 1.47 -7.04 11.58
CA ARG A 6 0.53 -7.33 10.46
C ARG A 6 -0.59 -6.26 10.44
N LEU A 7 -1.67 -6.45 9.67
CA LEU A 7 -2.57 -5.41 9.14
C LEU A 7 -4.05 -5.83 9.18
N HIS A 8 -5.01 -4.90 8.94
CA HIS A 8 -6.47 -5.08 9.12
C HIS A 8 -7.37 -4.67 7.93
N VAL A 9 -8.67 -5.01 8.02
CA VAL A 9 -9.75 -4.72 7.05
C VAL A 9 -10.91 -3.90 7.70
N TYR A 10 -11.93 -3.51 6.94
CA TYR A 10 -12.86 -2.39 7.25
C TYR A 10 -14.23 -2.77 7.89
N PRO A 11 -14.86 -1.86 8.67
CA PRO A 11 -16.18 -2.04 9.29
C PRO A 11 -17.37 -1.47 8.47
N LYS A 12 -18.61 -1.85 8.84
CA LYS A 12 -19.87 -1.51 8.12
C LYS A 12 -20.63 -0.23 8.57
N GLU A 13 -20.17 0.51 9.58
CA GLU A 13 -20.76 1.81 9.99
C GLU A 13 -19.68 2.89 10.23
N PRO A 14 -20.01 4.20 10.11
CA PRO A 14 -19.07 5.32 10.22
C PRO A 14 -18.61 5.57 11.67
N LEU A 15 -17.71 4.71 12.16
CA LEU A 15 -17.15 4.80 13.51
C LEU A 15 -16.26 6.03 13.69
N THR A 16 -16.52 6.78 14.76
CA THR A 16 -15.94 8.11 14.98
C THR A 16 -14.48 8.08 15.45
N CYS A 17 -13.78 9.18 15.15
CA CYS A 17 -12.34 9.36 15.40
C CYS A 17 -11.96 9.36 16.90
N ALA A 18 -11.76 8.17 17.48
CA ALA A 18 -11.52 7.98 18.91
C ALA A 18 -10.17 7.35 19.31
N LYS A 19 -9.10 7.47 18.48
CA LYS A 19 -7.66 7.37 18.86
C LYS A 19 -6.69 7.69 17.69
N LEU A 20 -6.62 8.95 17.26
CA LEU A 20 -5.57 9.41 16.35
C LEU A 20 -4.17 9.42 17.02
N THR A 21 -3.16 9.07 16.23
CA THR A 21 -1.75 9.55 16.32
C THR A 21 -1.01 9.40 17.66
N GLN A 22 -0.16 8.36 17.81
CA GLN A 22 0.96 8.41 18.76
C GLN A 22 2.20 7.61 18.31
N TYR A 23 3.39 8.19 18.57
CA TYR A 23 4.72 7.72 18.17
C TYR A 23 5.16 6.37 18.81
N ALA A 24 5.89 5.53 18.07
CA ALA A 24 6.91 4.61 18.62
C ALA A 24 7.86 4.00 17.56
N SER A 25 9.19 4.21 17.68
CA SER A 25 10.21 3.13 17.74
C SER A 25 11.67 3.63 17.61
N LEU A 26 12.62 2.78 18.02
CA LEU A 26 14.04 3.09 18.15
C LEU A 26 14.93 2.54 17.01
N LYS A 27 16.12 3.12 16.95
CA LYS A 27 17.37 2.81 16.20
C LYS A 27 17.89 1.34 16.37
N LEU A 28 18.82 0.76 15.57
CA LEU A 28 19.92 1.31 14.72
C LEU A 28 20.54 0.27 13.71
N GLU A 29 21.15 0.78 12.60
CA GLU A 29 22.33 0.32 11.81
C GLU A 29 22.53 -1.08 11.12
N THR A 30 22.39 -1.06 9.78
CA THR A 30 23.32 -1.53 8.71
C THR A 30 23.94 -2.96 8.65
N LYS A 31 23.78 -3.62 7.48
CA LYS A 31 24.89 -3.91 6.53
C LYS A 31 24.40 -4.28 5.12
N ARG A 32 25.30 -4.26 4.12
CA ARG A 32 24.99 -4.32 2.67
C ARG A 32 24.78 -5.75 2.12
N ARG A 33 23.68 -5.98 1.38
CA ARG A 33 23.65 -6.73 0.11
C ARG A 33 22.31 -6.47 -0.61
N ALA A 34 22.34 -6.19 -1.92
CA ALA A 34 21.14 -5.79 -2.65
C ALA A 34 20.20 -6.97 -2.92
N LYS A 35 18.92 -6.76 -2.60
CA LYS A 35 17.73 -7.51 -3.04
C LYS A 35 16.65 -6.46 -3.37
N PRO A 36 15.59 -6.78 -4.14
CA PRO A 36 14.48 -5.84 -4.34
C PRO A 36 13.84 -5.46 -2.99
N THR A 37 13.86 -4.17 -2.67
CA THR A 37 13.41 -3.64 -1.37
C THR A 37 12.03 -3.00 -1.51
N LEU A 38 11.06 -3.51 -0.74
CA LEU A 38 9.82 -2.79 -0.41
C LEU A 38 10.15 -1.71 0.61
N HIS A 39 9.85 -0.44 0.31
CA HIS A 39 10.14 0.69 1.21
C HIS A 39 8.89 1.08 1.98
N LEU A 40 8.88 0.78 3.28
CA LEU A 40 7.79 1.11 4.20
C LEU A 40 8.13 2.39 5.01
N LEU A 41 7.16 3.27 5.21
CA LEU A 41 7.36 4.57 5.84
C LEU A 41 7.45 4.49 7.38
N HIS A 42 8.48 5.11 7.97
CA HIS A 42 8.54 5.40 9.41
C HIS A 42 9.31 6.71 9.68
N VAL A 43 8.94 7.47 10.71
CA VAL A 43 9.43 8.85 10.94
C VAL A 43 9.91 9.05 12.38
N GLY A 44 11.22 9.26 12.58
CA GLY A 44 11.80 9.51 13.90
C GLY A 44 13.31 9.85 13.90
N ARG A 45 13.77 10.59 14.92
CA ARG A 45 15.16 11.11 15.09
C ARG A 45 15.48 11.13 16.61
N ARG A 46 16.71 11.31 17.15
CA ARG A 46 17.95 11.92 16.60
C ARG A 46 19.25 11.32 17.19
N LYS A 47 19.45 11.44 18.51
CA LYS A 47 20.66 11.17 19.35
C LYS A 47 20.17 10.68 20.72
N GLU A 48 20.87 9.91 21.55
CA GLU A 48 22.25 9.34 21.58
C GLU A 48 22.16 7.98 22.35
N LYS A 49 23.16 7.24 22.86
CA LYS A 49 24.62 7.35 23.05
C LYS A 49 25.25 5.92 23.08
N LEU A 50 26.55 5.77 23.38
CA LEU A 50 27.23 4.45 23.45
C LEU A 50 27.68 4.04 24.86
N ARG A 51 27.62 2.73 25.15
CA ARG A 51 28.56 1.97 25.99
C ARG A 51 28.77 0.58 25.37
N SER A 52 29.94 -0.03 25.59
CA SER A 52 30.43 -1.21 24.88
C SER A 52 30.71 -2.39 25.81
N ALA A 53 30.55 -3.61 25.28
CA ALA A 53 31.07 -4.87 25.82
C ALA A 53 31.24 -5.87 24.65
N GLU A 54 32.20 -6.78 24.72
CA GLU A 54 32.60 -7.65 23.59
C GLU A 54 32.38 -9.16 23.84
N ALA A 55 32.21 -9.88 22.74
CA ALA A 55 32.57 -11.28 22.46
C ALA A 55 32.30 -12.40 23.49
N GLY A 56 31.47 -13.37 23.08
CA GLY A 56 31.44 -14.77 23.54
C GLY A 56 31.07 -15.68 22.37
N ALA A 57 31.61 -16.89 22.27
CA ALA A 57 31.66 -17.64 21.00
C ALA A 57 30.75 -18.88 20.89
N ALA A 58 30.21 -19.06 19.67
CA ALA A 58 29.86 -20.30 18.97
C ALA A 58 29.06 -21.43 19.66
N ALA A 59 27.85 -21.68 19.16
CA ALA A 59 27.26 -23.01 19.01
C ALA A 59 26.30 -23.04 17.80
N ASP A 60 26.18 -24.19 17.12
CA ASP A 60 25.36 -24.38 15.90
C ASP A 60 23.95 -24.92 16.22
N PRO A 61 22.87 -24.30 15.71
CA PRO A 61 21.54 -24.89 15.70
C PRO A 61 21.03 -25.20 14.28
N LYS A 62 20.79 -26.50 14.05
CA LYS A 62 19.96 -27.08 12.97
C LYS A 62 18.75 -26.21 12.60
N HIS A 63 18.36 -26.23 11.32
CA HIS A 63 17.13 -25.64 10.81
C HIS A 63 15.93 -25.86 11.76
N LYS A 64 15.58 -24.82 12.52
CA LYS A 64 14.23 -24.66 13.05
C LYS A 64 13.40 -24.01 11.95
N GLU A 65 12.44 -24.76 11.45
CA GLU A 65 11.28 -24.18 10.80
C GLU A 65 10.61 -23.24 11.81
N SER A 66 10.51 -21.96 11.46
CA SER A 66 9.97 -20.97 12.39
C SER A 66 8.46 -21.12 12.44
N SER A 67 7.96 -21.79 13.48
CA SER A 67 6.56 -21.67 13.91
C SER A 67 6.25 -20.18 14.03
N ALA A 68 5.52 -19.66 13.04
CA ALA A 68 4.97 -18.32 13.11
C ALA A 68 3.96 -18.33 14.26
N MET A 69 4.06 -17.36 15.16
CA MET A 69 3.03 -17.23 16.20
C MET A 69 1.71 -16.96 15.49
N GLU A 70 0.73 -17.82 15.73
CA GLU A 70 -0.66 -17.54 15.38
C GLU A 70 -1.07 -16.24 16.09
N VAL A 71 -1.42 -15.25 15.28
CA VAL A 71 -1.93 -13.95 15.74
C VAL A 71 -3.44 -14.03 15.63
N SER A 72 -4.13 -13.83 16.75
CA SER A 72 -5.60 -13.74 16.83
C SER A 72 -6.09 -12.31 16.64
N GLY A 73 -7.39 -12.15 16.44
CA GLY A 73 -8.03 -10.84 16.24
C GLY A 73 -9.56 -10.91 16.20
N LEU A 74 -10.17 -9.83 15.75
CA LEU A 74 -11.61 -9.52 15.81
C LEU A 74 -12.07 -8.85 14.51
N ASP A 75 -13.26 -9.17 14.00
CA ASP A 75 -13.92 -8.37 12.96
C ASP A 75 -14.72 -7.17 13.52
N SER A 76 -15.38 -6.41 12.64
CA SER A 76 -16.17 -5.22 13.02
C SER A 76 -17.34 -5.50 13.95
N ASP A 77 -17.85 -6.73 13.92
CA ASP A 77 -19.06 -7.14 14.63
C ASP A 77 -18.67 -7.79 15.98
N GLY A 78 -17.36 -7.83 16.29
CA GLY A 78 -16.80 -8.32 17.54
C GLY A 78 -16.56 -9.83 17.57
N LYS A 79 -16.55 -10.50 16.41
CA LYS A 79 -16.29 -11.95 16.33
C LYS A 79 -14.79 -12.23 16.40
N GLU A 80 -14.39 -13.01 17.41
CA GLU A 80 -13.01 -13.46 17.57
C GLU A 80 -12.66 -14.58 16.58
N PHE A 81 -11.45 -14.51 16.02
CA PHE A 81 -10.83 -15.60 15.27
C PHE A 81 -9.42 -15.89 15.86
N LYS A 82 -9.02 -17.15 15.91
CA LYS A 82 -7.75 -17.58 16.54
C LYS A 82 -6.52 -17.23 15.69
N ASN A 83 -6.68 -17.32 14.38
CA ASN A 83 -5.65 -17.06 13.38
C ASN A 83 -6.30 -16.61 12.05
N ALA A 84 -5.48 -16.07 11.14
CA ALA A 84 -5.98 -15.58 9.85
C ALA A 84 -6.51 -16.70 8.94
N GLU A 85 -6.06 -17.96 9.13
CA GLU A 85 -6.56 -19.11 8.37
C GLU A 85 -8.00 -19.44 8.74
N GLU A 86 -8.37 -19.36 10.02
CA GLU A 86 -9.74 -19.50 10.51
C GLU A 86 -10.65 -18.36 9.99
N MET A 87 -10.12 -17.13 9.92
CA MET A 87 -10.85 -16.00 9.35
C MET A 87 -11.09 -16.17 7.85
N TRP A 88 -10.07 -16.52 7.06
CA TRP A 88 -10.24 -16.77 5.63
C TRP A 88 -11.12 -18.00 5.34
N ARG A 89 -11.03 -19.07 6.14
CA ARG A 89 -11.90 -20.26 6.03
C ARG A 89 -13.38 -19.91 6.12
N GLU A 90 -13.73 -18.98 7.01
CA GLU A 90 -15.10 -18.46 7.14
C GLU A 90 -15.47 -17.53 5.97
N GLN A 91 -14.66 -16.49 5.72
CA GLN A 91 -14.99 -15.42 4.78
C GLN A 91 -14.94 -15.85 3.31
N ILE A 92 -13.96 -16.69 2.93
CA ILE A 92 -13.75 -17.15 1.55
C ILE A 92 -13.94 -18.65 1.36
N GLY A 93 -14.17 -19.46 2.40
CA GLY A 93 -14.54 -20.88 2.28
C GLY A 93 -13.39 -21.88 2.10
N GLU A 94 -13.75 -23.16 2.14
CA GLU A 94 -12.87 -24.32 1.88
C GLU A 94 -13.07 -24.92 0.47
N ASP A 95 -12.27 -25.93 0.13
CA ASP A 95 -12.32 -26.67 -1.12
C ASP A 95 -13.75 -27.03 -1.55
N GLY A 96 -14.16 -26.54 -2.73
CA GLY A 96 -15.50 -26.71 -3.28
C GLY A 96 -16.37 -25.45 -3.19
N GLU A 97 -16.41 -24.76 -2.06
CA GLU A 97 -17.12 -23.48 -1.91
C GLU A 97 -16.26 -22.26 -2.27
N GLN A 98 -14.93 -22.41 -2.21
CA GLN A 98 -14.00 -21.29 -2.11
C GLN A 98 -14.14 -20.24 -3.22
N GLN A 99 -14.39 -20.68 -4.46
CA GLN A 99 -14.51 -19.77 -5.59
C GLN A 99 -15.74 -18.85 -5.49
N GLU A 100 -16.86 -19.33 -4.95
CA GLU A 100 -18.09 -18.54 -4.85
C GLU A 100 -18.01 -17.51 -3.71
N LYS A 101 -17.59 -17.93 -2.51
CA LYS A 101 -17.38 -17.04 -1.37
C LYS A 101 -16.29 -16.00 -1.64
N LYS A 102 -15.16 -16.38 -2.24
CA LYS A 102 -14.12 -15.43 -2.68
C LYS A 102 -14.64 -14.44 -3.72
N THR A 103 -15.52 -14.86 -4.63
CA THR A 103 -16.18 -13.95 -5.59
C THR A 103 -17.13 -12.98 -4.87
N GLN A 104 -17.86 -13.44 -3.85
CA GLN A 104 -18.75 -12.60 -3.05
C GLN A 104 -17.98 -11.57 -2.21
N TRP A 105 -16.87 -11.94 -1.57
CA TRP A 105 -15.97 -11.02 -0.85
C TRP A 105 -15.57 -9.82 -1.71
N TYR A 106 -15.06 -10.07 -2.92
CA TYR A 106 -14.67 -9.00 -3.84
C TYR A 106 -15.85 -8.19 -4.38
N ARG A 107 -17.01 -8.83 -4.59
CA ARG A 107 -18.25 -8.15 -4.99
C ARG A 107 -18.74 -7.18 -3.92
N GLU A 108 -18.76 -7.59 -2.65
CA GLU A 108 -19.15 -6.71 -1.54
C GLU A 108 -18.16 -5.55 -1.35
N GLY A 109 -16.85 -5.84 -1.43
CA GLY A 109 -15.81 -4.82 -1.33
C GLY A 109 -15.88 -3.75 -2.44
N ILE A 110 -16.17 -4.14 -3.68
CA ILE A 110 -16.38 -3.20 -4.79
C ILE A 110 -17.72 -2.47 -4.62
N SER A 111 -18.81 -3.16 -4.29
CA SER A 111 -20.15 -2.56 -4.20
C SER A 111 -20.29 -1.55 -3.06
N TYR A 112 -19.50 -1.68 -1.99
CA TYR A 112 -19.33 -0.62 -1.00
C TYR A 112 -18.83 0.69 -1.65
N TRP A 113 -17.74 0.63 -2.42
CA TRP A 113 -17.15 1.80 -3.05
C TRP A 113 -17.98 2.35 -4.23
N GLU A 114 -18.74 1.51 -4.94
CA GLU A 114 -19.76 1.95 -5.91
C GLU A 114 -20.81 2.89 -5.26
N GLY A 115 -21.10 2.72 -3.96
CA GLY A 115 -21.99 3.57 -3.19
C GLY A 115 -21.35 4.83 -2.59
N VAL A 116 -20.03 5.01 -2.72
CA VAL A 116 -19.28 6.14 -2.13
C VAL A 116 -19.18 7.31 -3.13
N GLU A 117 -19.28 8.53 -2.63
CA GLU A 117 -19.12 9.75 -3.43
C GLU A 117 -17.71 9.82 -4.06
N ALA A 118 -17.63 10.18 -5.34
CA ALA A 118 -16.38 10.43 -6.06
C ALA A 118 -15.70 11.75 -5.65
N SER A 119 -15.47 11.94 -4.34
CA SER A 119 -14.84 13.13 -3.76
C SER A 119 -13.61 12.78 -2.92
N VAL A 120 -12.79 13.80 -2.59
CA VAL A 120 -11.61 13.65 -1.73
C VAL A 120 -12.00 13.19 -0.32
N ASP A 121 -13.21 13.51 0.14
CA ASP A 121 -13.72 13.08 1.44
C ASP A 121 -14.25 11.64 1.38
N GLY A 122 -14.96 11.27 0.31
CA GLY A 122 -15.43 9.91 0.04
C GLY A 122 -14.31 8.89 -0.03
N VAL A 123 -13.28 9.12 -0.86
CA VAL A 123 -12.10 8.21 -0.94
C VAL A 123 -11.17 8.28 0.28
N LEU A 124 -11.51 9.08 1.29
CA LEU A 124 -10.86 9.11 2.61
C LEU A 124 -11.83 8.74 3.74
N GLY A 125 -13.03 8.23 3.45
CA GLY A 125 -13.99 7.75 4.45
C GLY A 125 -14.46 8.83 5.44
N GLY A 126 -14.62 10.08 5.00
CA GLY A 126 -14.97 11.21 5.86
C GLY A 126 -13.78 11.94 6.50
N PHE A 127 -12.56 11.63 6.06
CA PHE A 127 -11.31 12.23 6.55
C PHE A 127 -10.61 13.11 5.50
N GLY A 128 -11.36 13.82 4.66
CA GLY A 128 -10.83 14.75 3.64
C GLY A 128 -9.84 15.78 4.20
N ASN A 129 -9.98 16.12 5.49
CA ASN A 129 -9.07 17.00 6.23
C ASN A 129 -7.63 16.46 6.37
N VAL A 130 -7.38 15.15 6.26
CA VAL A 130 -6.01 14.60 6.36
C VAL A 130 -5.24 14.64 5.03
N ASN A 131 -5.92 14.91 3.90
CA ASN A 131 -5.35 14.86 2.55
C ASN A 131 -4.05 15.68 2.41
N GLU A 132 -4.01 16.92 2.93
CA GLU A 132 -2.83 17.78 2.79
C GLU A 132 -1.61 17.24 3.57
N VAL A 133 -1.84 16.64 4.74
CA VAL A 133 -0.80 16.04 5.59
C VAL A 133 -0.32 14.71 5.01
N ASP A 134 -1.25 13.90 4.49
CA ASP A 134 -0.96 12.67 3.75
C ASP A 134 0.00 12.94 2.59
N ILE A 135 -0.38 13.89 1.72
CA ILE A 135 0.39 14.28 0.53
C ILE A 135 1.76 14.85 0.91
N LYS A 136 1.85 15.78 1.86
CA LYS A 136 3.15 16.34 2.31
C LYS A 136 4.09 15.27 2.86
N GLY A 137 3.56 14.29 3.61
CA GLY A 137 4.34 13.16 4.12
C GLY A 137 4.81 12.21 3.01
N SER A 138 3.93 11.89 2.07
CA SER A 138 4.23 11.08 0.89
C SER A 138 5.26 11.75 -0.03
N GLU A 139 5.17 13.07 -0.23
CA GLU A 139 6.09 13.85 -1.06
C GLU A 139 7.52 13.86 -0.49
N ALA A 140 7.68 14.12 0.80
CA ALA A 140 8.98 14.10 1.46
C ALA A 140 9.65 12.71 1.38
N PHE A 141 8.86 11.63 1.44
CA PHE A 141 9.34 10.26 1.28
C PHE A 141 9.70 9.94 -0.18
N LEU A 142 8.85 10.32 -1.13
CA LEU A 142 9.10 10.13 -2.57
C LEU A 142 10.37 10.87 -3.00
N GLN A 143 10.55 12.14 -2.61
CA GLN A 143 11.76 12.90 -2.93
C GLN A 143 13.03 12.23 -2.38
N MET A 144 12.98 11.66 -1.17
CA MET A 144 14.10 10.90 -0.60
C MET A 144 14.42 9.65 -1.45
N LEU A 145 13.40 8.86 -1.80
CA LEU A 145 13.58 7.64 -2.60
C LEU A 145 14.06 7.96 -4.02
N LEU A 146 13.50 8.97 -4.69
CA LEU A 146 13.94 9.41 -6.01
C LEU A 146 15.39 9.91 -5.98
N SER A 147 15.81 10.63 -4.93
CA SER A 147 17.19 11.13 -4.80
C SER A 147 18.23 10.02 -4.60
N ASP A 148 17.86 8.93 -3.90
CA ASP A 148 18.73 7.76 -3.68
C ASP A 148 18.77 6.83 -4.91
N ARG A 149 17.61 6.57 -5.51
CA ARG A 149 17.41 5.52 -6.52
C ARG A 149 17.52 6.02 -7.96
N PHE A 150 17.18 7.28 -8.19
CA PHE A 150 17.23 7.94 -9.50
C PHE A 150 17.98 9.29 -9.40
N PRO A 151 19.26 9.32 -8.96
CA PRO A 151 20.03 10.56 -8.81
C PRO A 151 20.14 11.36 -10.13
N ASN A 152 20.01 10.68 -11.27
CA ASN A 152 20.01 11.27 -12.61
C ASN A 152 18.62 11.69 -13.12
N ALA A 153 17.55 11.61 -12.31
CA ALA A 153 16.19 12.01 -12.72
C ALA A 153 16.13 13.47 -13.23
N ARG A 154 17.00 14.34 -12.69
CA ARG A 154 17.17 15.74 -13.12
C ARG A 154 17.72 15.91 -14.55
N ASN A 155 18.13 14.84 -15.20
CA ASN A 155 18.69 14.84 -16.56
C ASN A 155 17.62 14.44 -17.61
N ASN A 156 16.35 14.78 -17.38
CA ASN A 156 15.18 14.39 -18.17
C ASN A 156 15.06 12.85 -18.39
N GLN A 157 15.29 12.05 -17.35
CA GLN A 157 14.95 10.63 -17.40
C GLN A 157 13.43 10.47 -17.44
N HIS A 158 12.90 9.72 -18.42
CA HIS A 158 11.45 9.46 -18.54
C HIS A 158 10.98 8.46 -17.47
N LEU A 159 10.36 8.98 -16.41
CA LEU A 159 9.87 8.22 -15.27
C LEU A 159 8.36 7.94 -15.41
N VAL A 160 7.96 6.70 -15.13
CA VAL A 160 6.57 6.22 -15.27
C VAL A 160 6.10 5.60 -13.95
N ALA A 161 4.90 5.95 -13.49
CA ALA A 161 4.31 5.42 -12.25
C ALA A 161 2.96 4.72 -12.49
N LEU A 162 2.61 3.83 -11.56
CA LEU A 162 1.27 3.23 -11.42
C LEU A 162 0.68 3.64 -10.07
N ASP A 163 -0.56 4.12 -10.06
CA ASP A 163 -1.35 4.46 -8.87
C ASP A 163 -2.38 3.33 -8.65
N CYS A 164 -2.15 2.46 -7.67
CA CYS A 164 -2.94 1.24 -7.41
C CYS A 164 -4.01 1.46 -6.33
N GLY A 165 -5.28 1.21 -6.67
CA GLY A 165 -6.42 1.65 -5.86
C GLY A 165 -6.54 3.17 -5.90
N SER A 166 -6.42 3.76 -7.10
CA SER A 166 -6.24 5.20 -7.26
C SER A 166 -7.47 6.02 -6.82
N GLY A 167 -8.65 5.40 -6.72
CA GLY A 167 -9.93 6.10 -6.62
C GLY A 167 -10.04 7.18 -7.70
N ILE A 168 -10.46 8.37 -7.28
CA ILE A 168 -10.53 9.59 -8.10
C ILE A 168 -9.17 10.18 -8.53
N GLY A 169 -8.10 9.39 -8.55
CA GLY A 169 -6.74 9.83 -8.86
C GLY A 169 -6.16 10.79 -7.82
N ARG A 170 -6.60 10.72 -6.56
CA ARG A 170 -6.22 11.68 -5.50
C ARG A 170 -4.70 11.77 -5.32
N ILE A 171 -4.01 10.63 -5.30
CA ILE A 171 -2.54 10.56 -5.21
C ILE A 171 -1.90 10.99 -6.52
N THR A 172 -2.38 10.53 -7.69
CA THR A 172 -1.90 11.00 -9.00
C THR A 172 -1.92 12.53 -9.11
N LYS A 173 -3.08 13.17 -8.87
CA LYS A 173 -3.29 14.62 -8.99
C LYS A 173 -2.46 15.42 -8.00
N ASN A 174 -2.43 14.99 -6.74
CA ASN A 174 -1.81 15.77 -5.65
C ASN A 174 -0.36 15.37 -5.36
N LEU A 175 0.19 14.36 -6.02
CA LEU A 175 1.59 13.93 -5.87
C LEU A 175 2.23 13.49 -7.19
N LEU A 176 1.83 12.34 -7.75
CA LEU A 176 2.67 11.63 -8.74
C LEU A 176 2.91 12.43 -10.02
N ILE A 177 1.90 13.15 -10.52
CA ILE A 177 2.01 13.94 -11.75
C ILE A 177 3.05 15.08 -11.67
N ARG A 178 3.57 15.42 -10.48
CA ARG A 178 4.71 16.36 -10.33
C ARG A 178 6.09 15.72 -10.54
N TYR A 179 6.19 14.38 -10.49
CA TYR A 179 7.47 13.64 -10.46
C TYR A 179 7.62 12.61 -11.56
N PHE A 180 6.53 12.20 -12.22
CA PHE A 180 6.50 11.20 -13.28
C PHE A 180 5.90 11.80 -14.55
N ASN A 181 6.48 11.45 -15.71
CA ASN A 181 6.05 11.90 -17.03
C ASN A 181 4.74 11.23 -17.46
N GLU A 182 4.60 9.95 -17.13
CA GLU A 182 3.36 9.19 -17.27
C GLU A 182 2.96 8.63 -15.91
N VAL A 183 1.69 8.80 -15.54
CA VAL A 183 1.06 8.06 -14.44
C VAL A 183 -0.11 7.26 -15.01
N ASP A 184 -0.12 5.96 -14.74
CA ASP A 184 -1.25 5.09 -15.02
C ASP A 184 -2.05 4.86 -13.74
N LEU A 185 -3.36 4.75 -13.87
CA LEU A 185 -4.30 4.57 -12.77
C LEU A 185 -4.92 3.17 -12.85
N LEU A 186 -5.07 2.52 -11.70
CA LEU A 186 -5.66 1.18 -11.56
C LEU A 186 -6.69 1.21 -10.44
N GLU A 187 -7.96 1.01 -10.81
CA GLU A 187 -9.10 1.17 -9.91
C GLU A 187 -10.30 0.38 -10.48
N PRO A 188 -10.89 -0.60 -9.75
CA PRO A 188 -12.06 -1.33 -10.23
C PRO A 188 -13.33 -0.47 -10.36
N VAL A 189 -13.45 0.61 -9.59
CA VAL A 189 -14.69 1.42 -9.50
C VAL A 189 -14.76 2.44 -10.64
N SER A 190 -15.78 2.31 -11.50
CA SER A 190 -15.84 3.06 -12.77
C SER A 190 -16.06 4.57 -12.60
N HIS A 191 -16.99 5.00 -11.75
CA HIS A 191 -17.27 6.43 -11.53
C HIS A 191 -16.11 7.15 -10.83
N PHE A 192 -15.31 6.43 -10.04
CA PHE A 192 -14.04 6.93 -9.52
C PHE A 192 -13.04 7.18 -10.65
N LEU A 193 -12.89 6.26 -11.61
CA LEU A 193 -12.04 6.51 -12.79
C LEU A 193 -12.57 7.63 -13.70
N ASP A 194 -13.88 7.84 -13.79
CA ASP A 194 -14.43 8.96 -14.57
C ASP A 194 -14.17 10.31 -13.90
N ALA A 195 -14.38 10.42 -12.60
CA ALA A 195 -13.96 11.60 -11.83
C ALA A 195 -12.43 11.78 -11.83
N ALA A 196 -11.66 10.69 -11.89
CA ALA A 196 -10.22 10.76 -12.11
C ALA A 196 -9.90 11.35 -13.50
N ARG A 197 -10.55 10.87 -14.58
CA ARG A 197 -10.35 11.37 -15.96
C ARG A 197 -10.70 12.86 -16.09
N GLU A 198 -11.85 13.29 -15.59
CA GLU A 198 -12.24 14.70 -15.59
C GLU A 198 -11.24 15.55 -14.79
N SER A 199 -10.93 15.12 -13.57
CA SER A 199 -10.03 15.86 -12.70
C SER A 199 -8.54 15.74 -13.07
N LEU A 200 -8.18 14.86 -14.02
CA LEU A 200 -6.84 14.67 -14.60
C LEU A 200 -6.73 15.13 -16.07
N ALA A 201 -7.79 15.68 -16.66
CA ALA A 201 -7.79 16.19 -18.04
C ALA A 201 -6.86 17.40 -18.17
N PRO A 202 -6.04 17.54 -19.23
CA PRO A 202 -4.96 18.55 -19.30
C PRO A 202 -5.36 19.99 -18.96
N GLU A 203 -6.57 20.39 -19.35
CA GLU A 203 -7.16 21.71 -19.08
C GLU A 203 -7.26 22.04 -17.57
N ASN A 204 -7.27 21.02 -16.72
CA ASN A 204 -7.37 21.11 -15.26
C ASN A 204 -6.01 21.00 -14.52
N HIS A 205 -4.86 21.02 -15.23
CA HIS A 205 -3.52 20.88 -14.62
C HIS A 205 -2.60 22.08 -14.83
N MET A 206 -1.88 22.37 -13.74
CA MET A 206 -0.71 23.26 -13.72
C MET A 206 0.61 22.45 -13.76
N ALA A 207 0.56 21.22 -14.30
CA ALA A 207 1.73 20.38 -14.50
C ALA A 207 2.47 20.79 -15.80
N PRO A 208 3.78 20.51 -15.95
CA PRO A 208 4.47 20.74 -17.22
C PRO A 208 3.84 19.92 -18.35
N ASP A 209 3.83 20.44 -19.58
CA ASP A 209 3.18 19.82 -20.77
C ASP A 209 3.61 18.36 -21.07
N MET A 210 4.70 17.89 -20.46
CA MET A 210 5.24 16.53 -20.60
C MET A 210 4.80 15.55 -19.50
N HIS A 211 3.94 15.96 -18.56
CA HIS A 211 3.50 15.18 -17.40
C HIS A 211 1.98 14.93 -17.45
N LYS A 212 1.56 13.67 -17.52
CA LYS A 212 0.15 13.31 -17.76
C LYS A 212 -0.30 12.01 -17.09
N ALA A 213 -1.58 11.95 -16.72
CA ALA A 213 -2.27 10.68 -16.58
C ALA A 213 -2.41 10.03 -17.98
N THR A 214 -2.10 8.74 -18.12
CA THR A 214 -1.99 8.09 -19.44
C THR A 214 -2.99 6.97 -19.64
N ASN A 215 -2.95 5.90 -18.84
CA ASN A 215 -3.93 4.81 -18.86
C ASN A 215 -4.79 4.81 -17.60
N PHE A 216 -6.04 4.36 -17.74
CA PHE A 216 -7.04 4.30 -16.66
C PHE A 216 -7.68 2.90 -16.67
N PHE A 217 -7.08 1.96 -15.95
CA PHE A 217 -7.42 0.54 -15.95
C PHE A 217 -8.57 0.22 -14.98
N CYS A 218 -9.76 -0.03 -15.53
CA CYS A 218 -10.98 -0.36 -14.79
C CYS A 218 -11.04 -1.85 -14.40
N VAL A 219 -10.06 -2.32 -13.61
CA VAL A 219 -9.95 -3.73 -13.17
C VAL A 219 -9.41 -3.81 -11.74
N PRO A 220 -9.74 -4.86 -10.96
CA PRO A 220 -9.30 -4.98 -9.58
C PRO A 220 -7.87 -5.54 -9.44
N LEU A 221 -7.26 -5.32 -8.28
CA LEU A 221 -5.87 -5.67 -7.99
C LEU A 221 -5.59 -7.17 -8.09
N GLN A 222 -6.51 -8.04 -7.67
CA GLN A 222 -6.34 -9.49 -7.72
C GLN A 222 -6.25 -10.05 -9.15
N ASP A 223 -6.78 -9.35 -10.16
CA ASP A 223 -6.79 -9.78 -11.57
C ASP A 223 -5.73 -9.01 -12.42
N PHE A 224 -5.30 -7.83 -11.99
CA PHE A 224 -4.35 -7.02 -12.76
C PHE A 224 -2.95 -7.64 -12.89
N THR A 225 -2.36 -7.49 -14.08
CA THR A 225 -0.95 -7.77 -14.37
C THR A 225 -0.38 -6.64 -15.25
N PRO A 226 0.65 -5.91 -14.81
CA PRO A 226 1.22 -4.81 -15.59
C PRO A 226 2.04 -5.26 -16.80
N GLU A 227 2.15 -4.39 -17.80
CA GLU A 227 3.16 -4.47 -18.87
C GLU A 227 4.58 -4.61 -18.25
N THR A 228 5.36 -5.57 -18.75
CA THR A 228 6.66 -5.92 -18.18
C THR A 228 7.68 -4.79 -18.34
N GLY A 229 8.32 -4.37 -17.24
CA GLY A 229 9.33 -3.30 -17.26
C GLY A 229 8.79 -1.90 -17.56
N ARG A 230 7.48 -1.63 -17.36
CA ARG A 230 6.86 -0.33 -17.63
C ARG A 230 7.14 0.74 -16.57
N TYR A 231 7.20 0.38 -15.29
CA TYR A 231 7.11 1.33 -14.17
C TYR A 231 8.42 1.52 -13.39
N ASP A 232 8.77 2.77 -13.08
CA ASP A 232 9.83 3.12 -12.15
C ASP A 232 9.36 3.00 -10.70
N VAL A 233 8.11 3.40 -10.44
CA VAL A 233 7.44 3.26 -9.14
C VAL A 233 6.03 2.69 -9.31
N ILE A 234 5.69 1.70 -8.49
CA ILE A 234 4.29 1.28 -8.29
C ILE A 234 3.87 1.76 -6.90
N TRP A 235 2.92 2.69 -6.85
CA TRP A 235 2.37 3.27 -5.63
C TRP A 235 1.11 2.51 -5.23
N VAL A 236 1.04 2.08 -3.97
CA VAL A 236 -0.06 1.29 -3.43
C VAL A 236 -0.46 1.91 -2.09
N GLN A 237 -1.68 2.43 -1.98
CA GLN A 237 -2.10 3.15 -0.77
C GLN A 237 -3.59 2.97 -0.45
N TRP A 238 -3.88 2.62 0.82
CA TRP A 238 -5.24 2.44 1.36
C TRP A 238 -6.14 1.54 0.50
N CYS A 239 -5.59 0.41 0.05
CA CYS A 239 -6.25 -0.49 -0.88
C CYS A 239 -5.89 -1.98 -0.74
N ILE A 240 -4.78 -2.32 -0.04
CA ILE A 240 -4.40 -3.74 0.09
C ILE A 240 -5.31 -4.52 1.04
N GLY A 241 -6.01 -3.83 1.96
CA GLY A 241 -6.99 -4.44 2.87
C GLY A 241 -8.21 -5.04 2.17
N HIS A 242 -8.44 -4.76 0.89
CA HIS A 242 -9.49 -5.43 0.11
C HIS A 242 -9.05 -6.79 -0.46
N LEU A 243 -7.75 -7.10 -0.47
CA LEU A 243 -7.22 -8.38 -0.94
C LEU A 243 -7.18 -9.44 0.16
N THR A 244 -7.38 -10.70 -0.23
CA THR A 244 -7.01 -11.84 0.63
C THR A 244 -5.49 -11.92 0.77
N ASP A 245 -4.96 -12.56 1.82
CA ASP A 245 -3.51 -12.73 2.01
C ASP A 245 -2.82 -13.34 0.76
N ASP A 246 -3.44 -14.35 0.14
CA ASP A 246 -2.93 -15.00 -1.07
C ASP A 246 -2.97 -14.11 -2.31
N ASP A 247 -4.02 -13.30 -2.48
CA ASP A 247 -4.14 -12.39 -3.62
C ASP A 247 -3.29 -11.13 -3.44
N PHE A 248 -3.05 -10.68 -2.20
CA PHE A 248 -2.03 -9.68 -1.88
C PHE A 248 -0.64 -10.18 -2.28
N VAL A 249 -0.26 -11.38 -1.83
CA VAL A 249 1.02 -12.00 -2.19
C VAL A 249 1.11 -12.23 -3.71
N SER A 250 0.02 -12.63 -4.36
CA SER A 250 -0.02 -12.89 -5.81
C SER A 250 0.02 -11.61 -6.64
N PHE A 251 -0.69 -10.56 -6.23
CA PHE A 251 -0.59 -9.22 -6.82
C PHE A 251 0.84 -8.71 -6.78
N PHE A 252 1.52 -8.71 -5.61
CA PHE A 252 2.91 -8.25 -5.54
C PHE A 252 3.89 -9.15 -6.32
N LYS A 253 3.63 -10.47 -6.44
CA LYS A 253 4.39 -11.37 -7.33
C LYS A 253 4.23 -10.98 -8.81
N ARG A 254 3.01 -10.74 -9.29
CA ARG A 254 2.73 -10.33 -10.68
C ARG A 254 3.22 -8.91 -10.96
N ALA A 255 2.82 -7.94 -10.13
CA ALA A 255 3.15 -6.53 -10.29
C ALA A 255 4.67 -6.27 -10.36
N LYS A 256 5.48 -7.10 -9.70
CA LYS A 256 6.95 -7.03 -9.74
C LYS A 256 7.53 -7.15 -11.16
N VAL A 257 6.89 -7.87 -12.09
CA VAL A 257 7.39 -7.94 -13.49
C VAL A 257 7.23 -6.60 -14.21
N GLY A 258 6.30 -5.76 -13.76
CA GLY A 258 6.08 -4.42 -14.29
C GLY A 258 7.14 -3.40 -13.88
N LEU A 259 8.02 -3.71 -12.92
CA LEU A 259 9.08 -2.79 -12.51
C LEU A 259 10.26 -2.79 -13.48
N LYS A 260 10.68 -1.57 -13.89
CA LYS A 260 11.94 -1.32 -14.57
C LYS A 260 13.14 -1.77 -13.73
N PRO A 261 14.31 -2.05 -14.35
CA PRO A 261 15.56 -2.24 -13.62
C PRO A 261 15.85 -1.07 -12.68
N GLY A 262 15.90 -1.33 -11.37
CA GLY A 262 16.11 -0.30 -10.35
C GLY A 262 14.83 0.34 -9.79
N GLY A 263 13.64 0.02 -10.32
CA GLY A 263 12.35 0.48 -9.79
C GLY A 263 11.99 -0.09 -8.42
N PHE A 264 10.86 0.36 -7.85
CA PHE A 264 10.39 -0.10 -6.54
C PHE A 264 8.88 0.06 -6.30
N PHE A 265 8.37 -0.65 -5.30
CA PHE A 265 7.06 -0.39 -4.73
C PHE A 265 7.15 0.66 -3.61
N VAL A 266 6.15 1.54 -3.55
CA VAL A 266 5.79 2.26 -2.32
C VAL A 266 4.48 1.67 -1.82
N LEU A 267 4.47 1.22 -0.57
CA LEU A 267 3.26 0.79 0.13
C LEU A 267 3.02 1.73 1.31
N LYS A 268 1.86 2.39 1.33
CA LYS A 268 1.43 3.28 2.42
C LYS A 268 0.04 2.88 2.89
N GLU A 269 -0.04 2.25 4.04
CA GLU A 269 -1.26 1.59 4.49
C GLU A 269 -1.49 1.85 5.99
N ASN A 270 -2.73 1.70 6.45
CA ASN A 270 -3.06 1.70 7.87
C ASN A 270 -2.36 0.50 8.55
N ILE A 271 -1.83 0.69 9.77
CA ILE A 271 -1.18 -0.38 10.54
C ILE A 271 -1.97 -0.62 11.82
N ALA A 272 -2.30 -1.90 12.05
CA ALA A 272 -2.95 -2.37 13.26
C ALA A 272 -2.17 -2.02 14.52
N ARG A 273 -2.90 -1.69 15.60
CA ARG A 273 -2.40 -1.95 16.96
C ARG A 273 -2.67 -3.43 17.26
N SER A 274 -2.03 -4.00 18.28
CA SER A 274 -2.24 -5.42 18.58
C SER A 274 -3.71 -5.74 18.91
N ASP A 275 -4.07 -7.00 18.73
CA ASP A 275 -5.23 -7.66 19.34
C ASP A 275 -6.61 -7.47 18.65
N ILE A 276 -6.64 -7.08 17.36
CA ILE A 276 -7.82 -7.02 16.45
C ILE A 276 -7.44 -7.75 15.11
N PHE A 277 -8.33 -7.90 14.12
CA PHE A 277 -8.03 -8.47 12.79
C PHE A 277 -8.26 -7.51 11.61
#